data_AF-A0AAN7RWF3-F1
#
_entry.id   AF-A0AAN7RWF3-F1
#
_cell.length_a   1.000
_cell.length_b   1.000
_cell.length_c   1.000
_cell.angle_alpha   90.00
_cell.angle_beta   90.00
_cell.angle_gamma   90.00
#
_symmetry.space_group_name_H-M   'P 1'
#
loop_
_entity.id
_entity.type
_entity.pdbx_description
1 polymer ?
#
loop_
_entity_poly.entity_id
_entity_poly.type
_entity_poly.pdbx_seq_one_letter_code
_entity_poly.pdbx_strand_id
1 'polypeptide(L)'
;PDGPLALPSAPPLYGGWVCPSPAPICFRFRGTPSLRAAADKMVNVPKTRRTYCKKCGKHQPHKVTQYKKGKDSLYAQGKRRYDRKQSGYGGQTKPIFRKKAKTTKKIVLRLECVEPNCRSKRMLAIKRCKHFELGGDKKRKGQVIQF
;
A
#
# COMPACT_ATOMS: atom_id res chain seq x y z
N PRO A 1 7.61 -12.86 56.31
CA PRO A 1 6.97 -14.19 56.27
C PRO A 1 5.46 -13.99 56.31
N ASP A 2 4.95 -13.53 55.17
CA ASP A 2 3.66 -12.87 55.09
C ASP A 2 2.84 -13.58 54.02
N GLY A 3 1.67 -14.05 54.45
CA GLY A 3 0.95 -15.20 53.89
C GLY A 3 0.32 -15.00 52.51
N PRO A 4 -0.28 -16.07 51.95
CA PRO A 4 -0.90 -16.04 50.64
C PRO A 4 -2.22 -15.25 50.66
N LEU A 5 -2.27 -14.17 49.88
CA LEU A 5 -3.49 -13.44 49.59
C LEU A 5 -4.43 -14.31 48.76
N ALA A 6 -5.59 -14.63 49.35
CA ALA A 6 -6.69 -15.33 48.73
C ALA A 6 -7.25 -14.55 47.54
N LEU A 7 -7.43 -15.24 46.41
CA LEU A 7 -8.18 -14.76 45.25
C LEU A 7 -9.70 -14.91 45.52
N PRO A 8 -10.52 -13.87 45.34
CA PRO A 8 -11.96 -14.04 45.33
C PRO A 8 -12.44 -14.59 43.97
N SER A 9 -13.22 -15.67 44.03
CA SER A 9 -13.94 -16.31 42.93
C SER A 9 -15.04 -15.40 42.37
N ALA A 10 -15.10 -15.28 41.04
CA ALA A 10 -16.18 -14.60 40.34
C ALA A 10 -17.37 -15.56 40.11
N PRO A 11 -18.63 -15.14 40.39
CA PRO A 11 -19.81 -15.95 40.10
C PRO A 11 -20.19 -15.93 38.61
N PRO A 12 -20.82 -17.00 38.08
CA PRO A 12 -21.22 -17.08 36.68
C PRO A 12 -22.59 -16.41 36.48
N LEU A 13 -22.67 -15.41 35.60
CA LEU A 13 -23.95 -14.90 35.12
C LEU A 13 -24.29 -15.52 33.77
N TYR A 14 -25.10 -16.58 33.89
CA TYR A 14 -26.03 -17.07 32.89
C TYR A 14 -26.85 -15.91 32.32
N GLY A 15 -26.95 -15.82 30.99
CA GLY A 15 -27.74 -14.76 30.35
C GLY A 15 -27.67 -14.80 28.84
N GLY A 16 -28.09 -15.91 28.26
CA GLY A 16 -28.27 -16.06 26.82
C GLY A 16 -29.37 -15.13 26.31
N TRP A 17 -29.00 -14.18 25.47
CA TRP A 17 -29.92 -13.50 24.58
C TRP A 17 -29.86 -14.17 23.21
N VAL A 18 -30.90 -14.96 22.95
CA VAL A 18 -31.18 -15.57 21.66
C VAL A 18 -31.65 -14.46 20.72
N CYS A 19 -30.85 -14.12 19.72
CA CYS A 19 -31.33 -13.31 18.59
C CYS A 19 -32.01 -14.23 17.57
N PRO A 20 -33.31 -14.05 17.26
CA PRO A 20 -34.00 -14.83 16.25
C PRO A 20 -33.61 -14.41 14.82
N SER A 21 -33.46 -15.45 13.99
CA SER A 21 -33.25 -15.60 12.54
C SER A 21 -33.22 -14.42 11.54
N PRO A 22 -32.49 -14.60 10.42
CA PRO A 22 -32.28 -13.59 9.38
C PRO A 22 -33.32 -13.66 8.25
N ALA A 23 -33.82 -12.50 7.80
CA ALA A 23 -34.47 -12.37 6.50
C ALA A 23 -33.50 -11.75 5.48
N PRO A 24 -33.31 -12.33 4.28
CA PRO A 24 -32.44 -11.75 3.27
C PRO A 24 -33.23 -10.72 2.45
N ILE A 25 -33.08 -9.44 2.77
CA ILE A 25 -33.46 -8.39 1.83
C ILE A 25 -32.43 -8.41 0.70
N CYS A 26 -32.81 -9.06 -0.39
CA CYS A 26 -32.10 -9.06 -1.66
C CYS A 26 -32.13 -7.66 -2.28
N PHE A 27 -31.28 -6.77 -1.78
CA PHE A 27 -30.97 -5.50 -2.43
C PHE A 27 -30.27 -5.80 -3.76
N ARG A 28 -31.06 -5.92 -4.84
CA ARG A 28 -30.59 -5.87 -6.22
C ARG A 28 -30.00 -4.49 -6.47
N PHE A 29 -28.71 -4.35 -6.18
CA PHE A 29 -27.94 -3.19 -6.60
C PHE A 29 -27.81 -3.24 -8.12
N ARG A 30 -28.76 -2.62 -8.84
CA ARG A 30 -28.60 -2.24 -10.25
C ARG A 30 -27.57 -1.10 -10.32
N GLY A 31 -26.32 -1.43 -10.04
CA GLY A 31 -25.20 -0.54 -10.32
C GLY A 31 -24.79 -0.74 -11.76
N THR A 32 -25.39 -0.01 -12.70
CA THR A 32 -24.76 0.21 -14.00
C THR A 32 -23.43 0.92 -13.72
N PRO A 33 -22.24 0.32 -13.96
CA PRO A 33 -21.04 1.13 -13.99
C PRO A 33 -21.14 1.94 -15.27
N SER A 34 -21.58 3.19 -15.15
CA SER A 34 -21.44 4.16 -16.21
C SER A 34 -20.01 4.07 -16.71
N LEU A 35 -19.82 3.58 -17.92
CA LEU A 35 -18.59 3.56 -18.67
C LEU A 35 -18.21 5.02 -18.98
N ARG A 36 -17.85 5.79 -17.95
CA ARG A 36 -16.98 6.93 -18.15
C ARG A 36 -15.62 6.32 -18.47
N ALA A 37 -15.39 6.13 -19.76
CA ALA A 37 -14.06 5.99 -20.33
C ALA A 37 -13.26 7.22 -19.87
N ALA A 38 -12.63 7.09 -18.71
CA ALA A 38 -11.67 8.05 -18.24
C ALA A 38 -10.52 7.98 -19.24
N ALA A 39 -10.48 8.94 -20.16
CA ALA A 39 -9.35 9.18 -21.04
C ALA A 39 -8.07 8.96 -20.22
N ASP A 40 -7.27 7.97 -20.61
CA ASP A 40 -6.10 7.55 -19.86
C ASP A 40 -5.10 8.72 -19.87
N LYS A 41 -5.19 9.59 -18.86
CA LYS A 41 -4.29 10.73 -18.72
C LYS A 41 -2.92 10.16 -18.39
N MET A 42 -2.10 9.95 -19.43
CA MET A 42 -0.69 9.59 -19.28
C MET A 42 -0.04 10.52 -18.25
N VAL A 43 0.43 9.94 -17.13
CA VAL A 43 1.06 10.71 -16.06
C VAL A 43 2.56 10.72 -16.32
N ASN A 44 3.09 11.90 -16.68
CA ASN A 44 4.51 12.13 -16.88
C ASN A 44 5.11 12.89 -15.70
N VAL A 45 6.20 12.35 -15.13
CA VAL A 45 6.99 13.01 -14.06
C VAL A 45 8.41 13.24 -14.56
N PRO A 46 9.00 14.44 -14.36
CA PRO A 46 10.37 14.71 -14.79
C PRO A 46 11.39 13.89 -13.99
N LYS A 47 12.50 13.53 -14.65
CA LYS A 47 13.64 12.80 -14.03
C LYS A 47 14.38 13.65 -12.99
N THR A 48 14.29 14.97 -13.08
CA THR A 48 14.89 15.91 -12.13
C THR A 48 13.84 16.88 -11.61
N ARG A 49 13.87 17.16 -10.30
CA ARG A 49 12.95 18.13 -9.67
C ARG A 49 13.66 18.87 -8.53
N ARG A 50 13.55 20.20 -8.48
CA ARG A 50 14.01 20.99 -7.33
C ARG A 50 13.00 20.86 -6.19
N THR A 51 13.43 20.34 -5.05
CA THR A 51 12.57 20.15 -3.87
C THR A 51 13.34 20.36 -2.59
N TYR A 52 12.64 20.61 -1.49
CA TYR A 52 13.26 20.74 -0.18
C TYR A 52 13.97 19.44 0.24
N CYS A 53 15.24 19.55 0.64
CA CYS A 53 16.03 18.48 1.22
C CYS A 53 16.10 18.65 2.74
N LYS A 54 15.66 17.64 3.51
CA LYS A 54 15.64 17.71 4.98
C LYS A 54 17.02 17.80 5.61
N LYS A 55 18.03 17.15 5.02
CA LYS A 55 19.41 17.17 5.56
C LYS A 55 20.15 18.47 5.26
N CYS A 56 19.90 19.08 4.09
CA CYS A 56 20.58 20.31 3.69
C CYS A 56 19.86 21.58 4.17
N GLY A 57 18.59 21.47 4.60
CA GLY A 57 17.77 22.64 4.96
C GLY A 57 17.40 23.55 3.79
N LYS A 58 17.71 23.17 2.54
CA LYS A 58 17.52 24.00 1.33
C LYS A 58 16.90 23.21 0.17
N HIS A 59 16.39 23.95 -0.81
CA HIS A 59 15.83 23.39 -2.04
C HIS A 59 16.93 23.02 -3.03
N GLN A 60 17.19 21.72 -3.13
CA GLN A 60 18.19 21.18 -4.06
C GLN A 60 17.54 20.42 -5.23
N PRO A 61 18.25 20.28 -6.36
CA PRO A 61 17.84 19.35 -7.41
C PRO A 61 17.92 17.91 -6.87
N HIS A 62 16.84 17.15 -7.11
CA HIS A 62 16.77 15.74 -6.78
C HIS A 62 16.59 14.91 -8.05
N LYS A 63 17.30 13.78 -8.13
CA LYS A 63 17.05 12.73 -9.12
C LYS A 63 15.81 11.94 -8.69
N VAL A 64 14.86 11.81 -9.59
CA VAL A 64 13.60 11.10 -9.37
C VAL A 64 13.74 9.71 -9.98
N THR A 65 13.47 8.67 -9.20
CA THR A 65 13.40 7.28 -9.69
C THR A 65 12.13 6.61 -9.18
N GLN A 66 11.69 5.56 -9.85
CA GLN A 66 10.58 4.74 -9.36
C GLN A 66 11.06 3.83 -8.22
N TYR A 67 10.30 3.77 -7.13
CA TYR A 67 10.54 2.80 -6.08
C TYR A 67 10.15 1.39 -6.53
N LYS A 68 11.08 0.45 -6.38
CA LYS A 68 10.82 -0.99 -6.52
C LYS A 68 10.90 -1.62 -5.13
N LYS A 69 9.92 -2.48 -4.81
CA LYS A 69 9.97 -3.30 -3.60
C LYS A 69 11.15 -4.27 -3.74
N GLY A 70 12.00 -4.35 -2.72
CA GLY A 70 13.08 -5.33 -2.66
C GLY A 70 12.56 -6.75 -2.43
N LYS A 71 13.46 -7.73 -2.55
CA LYS A 71 13.20 -9.12 -2.14
C LYS A 71 12.93 -9.17 -0.63
N ASP A 72 11.95 -9.96 -0.23
CA ASP A 72 11.63 -10.14 1.20
C ASP A 72 12.75 -10.96 1.88
N SER A 73 13.16 -10.55 3.09
CA SER A 73 14.21 -11.22 3.86
C SER A 73 13.68 -12.49 4.54
N LEU A 74 14.45 -13.58 4.49
CA LEU A 74 14.10 -14.87 5.10
C LEU A 74 14.22 -14.85 6.63
N TYR A 75 15.17 -14.09 7.16
CA TYR A 75 15.48 -14.05 8.60
C TYR A 75 14.59 -13.10 9.40
N ALA A 76 13.67 -12.38 8.72
CA ALA A 76 12.69 -11.54 9.38
C ALA A 76 11.84 -12.39 10.36
N GLN A 77 11.56 -11.84 11.55
CA GLN A 77 10.85 -12.56 12.61
C GLN A 77 9.51 -13.16 12.14
N GLY A 78 8.76 -12.42 11.30
CA GLY A 78 7.49 -12.89 10.76
C GLY A 78 7.64 -14.09 9.82
N LYS A 79 8.69 -14.11 8.99
CA LYS A 79 8.98 -15.22 8.08
C LYS A 79 9.45 -16.45 8.84
N ARG A 80 10.39 -16.29 9.79
CA ARG A 80 10.82 -17.38 10.70
C ARG A 80 9.66 -18.03 11.45
N ARG A 81 8.75 -17.21 12.01
CA ARG A 81 7.55 -17.70 12.69
C ARG A 81 6.60 -18.42 11.73
N TYR A 82 6.41 -17.89 10.52
CA TYR A 82 5.55 -18.49 9.51
C TYR A 82 6.08 -19.86 9.07
N ASP A 83 7.37 -19.96 8.77
CA ASP A 83 7.99 -21.19 8.30
C ASP A 83 7.95 -22.29 9.37
N ARG A 84 8.20 -21.95 10.64
CA ARG A 84 8.03 -22.88 11.77
C ARG A 84 6.57 -23.29 12.00
N LYS A 85 5.61 -22.41 11.71
CA LYS A 85 4.18 -22.77 11.80
C LYS A 85 3.74 -23.64 10.62
N GLN A 86 4.37 -23.44 9.46
CA GLN A 86 4.03 -24.11 8.22
C GLN A 86 4.67 -25.50 8.10
N SER A 87 5.72 -25.81 8.87
CA SER A 87 6.33 -27.14 8.93
C SER A 87 5.45 -28.16 9.63
N GLY A 88 5.45 -29.40 9.13
CA GLY A 88 4.64 -30.51 9.65
C GLY A 88 3.39 -30.76 8.82
N TYR A 89 2.46 -31.55 9.36
CA TYR A 89 1.17 -31.85 8.75
C TYR A 89 0.14 -30.74 9.07
N GLY A 90 -0.94 -30.65 8.28
CA GLY A 90 -2.03 -29.69 8.50
C GLY A 90 -2.17 -28.58 7.45
N GLY A 91 -1.43 -28.65 6.34
CA GLY A 91 -1.66 -27.81 5.15
C GLY A 91 -1.37 -26.32 5.36
N GLN A 92 -2.21 -25.45 4.79
CA GLN A 92 -1.98 -24.00 4.79
C GLN A 92 -2.43 -23.33 6.10
N THR A 93 -1.49 -22.77 6.86
CA THR A 93 -1.76 -22.29 8.24
C THR A 93 -2.17 -20.82 8.38
N LYS A 94 -2.04 -20.01 7.32
CA LYS A 94 -2.49 -18.61 7.27
C LYS A 94 -3.35 -18.34 6.04
N PRO A 95 -4.37 -17.47 6.15
CA PRO A 95 -5.29 -17.22 5.05
C PRO A 95 -4.60 -16.53 3.86
N ILE A 96 -4.88 -17.01 2.65
CA ILE A 96 -4.45 -16.40 1.39
C ILE A 96 -5.58 -15.51 0.88
N PHE A 97 -5.30 -14.23 0.69
CA PHE A 97 -6.29 -13.29 0.17
C PHE A 97 -6.49 -13.44 -1.35
N ARG A 98 -7.63 -14.00 -1.76
CA ARG A 98 -7.97 -14.29 -3.18
C ARG A 98 -8.72 -13.16 -3.91
N LYS A 99 -9.57 -12.39 -3.21
CA LYS A 99 -10.51 -11.41 -3.82
C LYS A 99 -9.90 -10.01 -3.95
N LYS A 100 -8.87 -9.84 -4.80
CA LYS A 100 -8.22 -8.53 -5.01
C LYS A 100 -9.03 -7.65 -5.97
N ALA A 101 -9.61 -6.57 -5.45
CA ALA A 101 -10.40 -5.61 -6.26
C ALA A 101 -9.56 -4.49 -6.92
N LYS A 102 -8.39 -4.13 -6.37
CA LYS A 102 -7.57 -3.02 -6.88
C LYS A 102 -6.62 -3.50 -7.97
N THR A 103 -6.75 -2.92 -9.16
CA THR A 103 -5.93 -3.25 -10.34
C THR A 103 -4.59 -2.49 -10.36
N THR A 104 -4.57 -1.24 -9.89
CA THR A 104 -3.39 -0.36 -9.89
C THR A 104 -2.79 -0.20 -8.50
N LYS A 105 -1.52 0.23 -8.42
CA LYS A 105 -0.80 0.51 -7.17
C LYS A 105 -0.59 2.03 -7.02
N LYS A 106 -0.31 2.49 -5.80
CA LYS A 106 0.21 3.85 -5.60
C LYS A 106 1.68 3.84 -6.00
N ILE A 107 2.08 4.70 -6.92
CA ILE A 107 3.48 4.81 -7.34
C ILE A 107 4.21 5.66 -6.32
N VAL A 108 5.33 5.14 -5.83
CA VAL A 108 6.22 5.84 -4.91
C VAL A 108 7.46 6.25 -5.69
N LEU A 109 7.79 7.54 -5.62
CA LEU A 109 9.01 8.11 -6.17
C LEU A 109 10.09 8.11 -5.10
N ARG A 110 11.30 7.71 -5.47
CA ARG A 110 12.50 7.93 -4.66
C ARG A 110 13.17 9.19 -5.19
N LEU A 111 13.23 10.22 -4.34
CA LEU A 111 13.99 11.43 -4.59
C LEU A 111 15.36 11.29 -3.95
N GLU A 112 16.41 11.36 -4.75
CA GLU A 112 17.80 11.35 -4.29
C GLU A 112 18.40 12.74 -4.49
N CYS A 113 18.92 13.34 -3.43
CA CYS A 113 19.59 14.64 -3.50
C CYS A 113 20.87 14.52 -4.34
N VAL A 114 21.06 15.45 -5.29
CA VAL A 114 22.26 15.46 -6.17
C VAL A 114 23.52 15.88 -5.42
N GLU A 115 23.39 16.62 -4.31
CA GLU A 115 24.53 17.12 -3.54
C GLU A 115 25.43 15.94 -3.10
N PRO A 116 26.74 15.97 -3.43
CA PRO A 116 27.65 14.85 -3.18
C PRO A 116 27.74 14.48 -1.68
N ASN A 117 27.64 15.49 -0.81
CA ASN A 117 27.80 15.35 0.64
C ASN A 117 26.53 14.80 1.32
N CYS A 118 25.36 14.87 0.68
CA CYS A 118 24.09 14.58 1.32
C CYS A 118 23.48 13.23 0.90
N ARG A 119 23.42 12.99 -0.42
CA ARG A 119 22.81 11.82 -1.10
C ARG A 119 21.57 11.24 -0.41
N SER A 120 20.78 12.11 0.22
CA SER A 120 19.66 11.68 1.05
C SER A 120 18.50 11.25 0.16
N LYS A 121 17.79 10.21 0.61
CA LYS A 121 16.69 9.60 -0.13
C LYS A 121 15.38 9.90 0.57
N ARG A 122 14.40 10.42 -0.16
CA ARG A 122 13.04 10.67 0.33
C ARG A 122 12.02 9.95 -0.55
N MET A 123 11.05 9.29 0.09
CA MET A 123 9.94 8.64 -0.59
C MET A 123 8.74 9.58 -0.71
N LEU A 124 8.15 9.68 -1.90
CA LEU A 124 6.91 10.43 -2.11
C LEU A 124 5.90 9.57 -2.86
N ALA A 125 4.72 9.37 -2.27
CA ALA A 125 3.63 8.64 -2.90
C ALA A 125 2.75 9.57 -3.74
N ILE A 126 2.47 9.17 -4.98
CA ILE A 126 1.50 9.82 -5.86
C ILE A 126 0.16 9.05 -5.78
N LYS A 127 -0.92 9.67 -6.28
CA LYS A 127 -2.19 9.01 -6.55
C LYS A 127 -2.01 7.79 -7.48
N ARG A 128 -2.97 6.87 -7.46
CA ARG A 128 -2.94 5.68 -8.33
C ARG A 128 -3.11 6.10 -9.79
N CYS A 129 -2.31 5.52 -10.67
CA CYS A 129 -2.36 5.73 -12.12
C CYS A 129 -2.22 4.36 -12.80
N LYS A 130 -2.74 4.23 -14.03
CA LYS A 130 -2.61 3.02 -14.86
C LYS A 130 -1.28 3.04 -15.61
N HIS A 131 -1.03 4.12 -16.36
CA HIS A 131 0.20 4.34 -17.09
C HIS A 131 1.04 5.44 -16.41
N PHE A 132 2.32 5.15 -16.19
CA PHE A 132 3.27 6.07 -15.57
C PHE A 132 4.58 6.05 -16.34
N GLU A 133 5.01 7.23 -16.75
CA GLU A 133 6.23 7.44 -17.50
C GLU A 133 7.13 8.42 -16.77
N LEU A 134 8.44 8.15 -16.81
CA LEU A 134 9.43 8.96 -16.13
C LEU A 134 10.30 9.69 -17.16
N GLY A 135 10.07 10.99 -17.30
CA GLY A 135 10.77 11.86 -18.24
C GLY A 135 10.39 11.62 -19.69
N GLY A 136 9.11 11.38 -19.96
CA GLY A 136 8.58 11.37 -21.33
C GLY A 136 8.56 12.78 -21.93
N ASP A 137 8.36 12.86 -23.23
CA ASP A 137 8.34 14.13 -23.95
C ASP A 137 7.18 15.03 -23.49
N LYS A 138 7.48 16.32 -23.41
CA LYS A 138 6.45 17.31 -23.09
C LYS A 138 5.59 17.49 -24.34
N LYS A 139 4.29 17.27 -24.20
CA LYS A 139 3.32 17.52 -25.27
C LYS A 139 3.38 19.00 -25.68
N ARG A 140 3.64 19.26 -26.97
CA ARG A 140 3.60 20.62 -27.54
C ARG A 140 2.15 21.06 -27.72
N LYS A 141 1.86 22.34 -27.53
CA LYS A 141 0.50 22.89 -27.72
C LYS A 141 0.28 23.17 -29.22
N GLY A 142 -0.86 22.75 -29.76
CA GLY A 142 -1.32 23.13 -31.11
C GLY A 142 -0.67 22.41 -32.29
N GLN A 143 0.10 21.33 -32.08
CA GLN A 143 0.60 20.54 -33.19
C GLN A 143 -0.50 19.64 -33.76
N VAL A 144 -0.63 19.64 -35.08
CA VAL A 144 -1.47 18.71 -35.82
C VAL A 144 -0.90 17.31 -35.60
N ILE A 145 -1.75 16.43 -35.10
CA ILE A 145 -1.41 15.02 -34.94
C ILE A 145 -1.49 14.41 -36.34
N GLN A 146 -0.44 13.72 -36.78
CA GLN A 146 -0.49 12.95 -38.03
C GLN A 146 -1.42 11.76 -37.84
N PHE A 147 -2.38 11.62 -38.76
CA PHE A 147 -3.34 10.53 -38.82
C PHE A 147 -2.73 9.33 -39.56
#